data_AF-A0A938N1Q8-F1
#
_entry.id   AF-A0A938N1Q8-F1
#
_cell.length_a   1.000
_cell.length_b   1.000
_cell.length_c   1.000
_cell.angle_alpha   90.00
_cell.angle_beta   90.00
_cell.angle_gamma   90.00
#
_symmetry.space_group_name_H-M   'P 1'
#
loop_
_entity.id
_entity.type
_entity.pdbx_description
1 polymer ?
#
loop_
_entity_poly.entity_id
_entity_poly.type
_entity_poly.pdbx_seq_one_letter_code
_entity_poly.pdbx_strand_id
1 'polypeptide(L)'
;MSALGGSMVPRFVMTSFLDTTSKFTFNGWALDGFLTVFWYDDPTHTVIQAALRLWPELSVLAAATVVVLAIARLLARRGEAV
;
A
#
# COMPACT_ATOMS: atom_id res chain seq x y z
N MET A 1 6.82 -10.05 -4.57
CA MET A 1 5.99 -9.38 -3.52
C MET A 1 4.62 -10.02 -3.32
N SER A 2 4.05 -10.72 -4.31
CA SER A 2 2.66 -11.20 -4.27
C SER A 2 2.30 -12.13 -3.10
N ALA A 3 3.21 -13.03 -2.69
CA ALA A 3 2.96 -13.93 -1.55
C ALA A 3 2.98 -13.21 -0.19
N LEU A 4 3.92 -12.26 0.01
CA LEU A 4 4.05 -11.51 1.26
C LEU A 4 3.11 -10.31 1.36
N GLY A 5 2.72 -9.72 0.22
CA GLY A 5 1.79 -8.60 0.14
C GLY A 5 0.31 -9.00 0.13
N GLY A 6 -0.02 -10.25 0.49
CA GLY A 6 -1.40 -10.71 0.67
C GLY A 6 -2.19 -11.01 -0.61
N SER A 7 -1.60 -10.90 -1.82
CA SER A 7 -2.34 -11.15 -3.05
C SER A 7 -2.46 -12.63 -3.42
N MET A 8 -1.66 -13.52 -2.81
CA MET A 8 -1.77 -14.99 -2.95
C MET A 8 -2.40 -15.67 -1.73
N VAL A 9 -2.46 -14.96 -0.59
CA VAL A 9 -3.06 -15.46 0.66
C VAL A 9 -4.07 -14.42 1.12
N PRO A 10 -5.38 -14.72 1.11
CA PRO A 10 -6.40 -13.73 1.45
C PRO A 10 -6.22 -13.16 2.86
N ARG A 11 -6.47 -11.85 3.02
CA ARG A 11 -6.33 -11.10 4.28
C ARG A 11 -6.98 -11.78 5.49
N PHE A 12 -8.14 -12.40 5.31
CA PHE A 12 -8.90 -13.06 6.38
C PHE A 12 -8.33 -14.42 6.83
N VAL A 13 -7.38 -15.01 6.09
CA VAL A 13 -6.65 -16.24 6.47
C VAL A 13 -5.16 -16.02 6.70
N MET A 14 -4.66 -14.78 6.58
CA MET A 14 -3.26 -14.47 6.84
C MET A 14 -2.92 -14.64 8.32
N THR A 15 -1.78 -15.26 8.61
CA THR A 15 -1.24 -15.30 9.97
C THR A 15 -0.78 -13.91 10.40
N SER A 16 -0.74 -13.63 11.71
CA SER A 16 -0.32 -12.34 12.26
C SER A 16 1.08 -11.89 11.79
N PHE A 17 1.98 -12.84 11.60
CA PHE A 17 3.31 -12.59 11.05
C PHE A 17 3.25 -12.10 9.61
N LEU A 18 2.50 -12.79 8.75
CA LEU A 18 2.34 -12.40 7.34
C LEU A 18 1.63 -11.05 7.22
N ASP A 19 0.62 -10.81 8.05
CA ASP A 19 -0.10 -9.54 8.11
C ASP A 19 0.85 -8.37 8.41
N THR A 20 1.66 -8.52 9.46
CA THR A 20 2.63 -7.50 9.87
C THR A 20 3.69 -7.28 8.79
N THR A 21 4.17 -8.36 8.16
CA THR A 21 5.19 -8.28 7.11
C THR A 21 4.65 -7.63 5.84
N SER A 22 3.36 -7.80 5.54
CA SER A 22 2.71 -7.21 4.36
C SER A 22 2.76 -5.68 4.37
N LYS A 23 2.76 -5.04 5.55
CA LYS A 23 2.87 -3.58 5.74
C LYS A 23 4.22 -3.01 5.32
N PHE A 24 5.23 -3.85 5.09
CA PHE A 24 6.51 -3.43 4.50
C PHE A 24 6.51 -3.49 2.96
N THR A 25 5.40 -3.90 2.35
CA THR A 25 5.28 -4.05 0.90
C THR A 25 4.26 -3.07 0.33
N PHE A 26 4.53 -2.50 -0.85
CA PHE A 26 3.56 -1.63 -1.52
C PHE A 26 2.25 -2.36 -1.83
N ASN A 27 2.34 -3.65 -2.14
CA ASN A 27 1.19 -4.47 -2.47
C ASN A 27 0.23 -4.67 -1.28
N GLY A 28 0.76 -4.85 -0.07
CA GLY A 28 -0.07 -4.96 1.14
C GLY A 28 -0.94 -3.73 1.36
N TRP A 29 -0.36 -2.54 1.24
CA TRP A 29 -1.11 -1.27 1.34
C TRP A 29 -2.12 -1.08 0.22
N ALA A 30 -1.80 -1.48 -1.02
CA ALA A 30 -2.74 -1.40 -2.13
C ALA A 30 -3.95 -2.34 -1.92
N LEU A 31 -3.69 -3.56 -1.45
CA LEU A 31 -4.72 -4.55 -1.16
C LEU A 31 -5.66 -4.08 -0.03
N ASP A 32 -5.11 -3.44 1.01
CA ASP A 32 -5.92 -2.84 2.07
C ASP A 32 -6.84 -1.75 1.53
N GLY A 33 -6.33 -0.88 0.65
CA GLY A 33 -7.15 0.14 0.00
C GLY A 33 -8.28 -0.47 -0.83
N PHE A 34 -8.01 -1.55 -1.56
CA PHE A 34 -9.05 -2.27 -2.31
C PHE A 34 -10.12 -2.85 -1.38
N LEU A 35 -9.73 -3.45 -0.26
CA LEU A 35 -10.69 -3.96 0.72
C LEU A 35 -11.50 -2.82 1.37
N THR A 36 -10.87 -1.68 1.67
CA THR A 36 -11.56 -0.50 2.21
C THR A 36 -12.66 0.02 1.27
N VAL A 37 -12.47 -0.06 -0.06
CA VAL A 37 -13.45 0.40 -1.06
C VAL A 37 -14.46 -0.67 -1.43
N PHE A 38 -14.02 -1.90 -1.66
CA PHE A 38 -14.84 -2.96 -2.27
C PHE A 38 -15.43 -3.96 -1.28
N TRP A 39 -14.87 -4.07 -0.08
CA TRP A 39 -15.29 -5.09 0.90
C TRP A 39 -16.18 -4.52 2.02
N TYR A 40 -16.32 -3.20 2.12
CA TYR A 40 -17.15 -2.59 3.16
C TYR A 40 -18.61 -2.53 2.73
N ASP A 41 -19.37 -3.55 3.14
CA ASP A 41 -20.81 -3.71 2.93
C ASP A 41 -21.62 -2.80 3.88
N ASP A 42 -21.30 -1.50 3.90
CA ASP A 42 -22.07 -0.51 4.65
C ASP A 42 -22.94 0.29 3.68
N PRO A 43 -24.24 -0.04 3.58
CA PRO A 43 -25.16 0.61 2.66
C PRO A 43 -25.39 2.09 2.97
N THR A 44 -24.92 2.59 4.12
CA THR A 44 -25.01 4.00 4.48
C THR A 44 -23.83 4.82 3.98
N HIS A 45 -22.73 4.17 3.57
CA HIS A 45 -21.52 4.83 3.11
C HIS A 45 -21.55 5.03 1.60
N THR A 46 -21.48 6.30 1.18
CA THR A 46 -21.28 6.65 -0.23
C THR A 46 -19.85 6.32 -0.69
N VAL A 47 -19.66 6.11 -2.00
CA VAL A 47 -18.33 5.90 -2.61
C VAL A 47 -17.33 7.00 -2.22
N ILE A 48 -17.80 8.24 -2.10
CA ILE A 48 -16.95 9.38 -1.68
C ILE A 48 -16.47 9.20 -0.24
N GLN A 49 -17.34 8.77 0.68
CA GLN A 49 -16.95 8.51 2.07
C GLN A 49 -15.99 7.32 2.19
N ALA A 50 -16.16 6.29 1.37
CA ALA A 50 -15.19 5.19 1.27
C ALA A 50 -13.84 5.69 0.74
N ALA A 51 -13.82 6.54 -0.29
CA ALA A 51 -12.61 7.13 -0.82
C ALA A 51 -11.88 8.03 0.21
N LEU A 52 -12.61 8.77 1.04
CA LEU A 52 -12.01 9.57 2.12
C LEU A 52 -11.32 8.71 3.18
N ARG A 53 -11.73 7.45 3.36
CA ARG A 53 -11.10 6.51 4.30
C ARG A 53 -9.77 5.94 3.79
N LEU A 54 -9.46 6.10 2.49
CA LEU A 54 -8.21 5.65 1.87
C LEU A 54 -6.98 6.49 2.24
N TRP A 55 -7.15 7.54 3.06
CA TRP A 55 -6.07 8.46 3.37
C TRP A 55 -4.82 7.75 3.95
N PRO A 56 -4.90 6.72 4.80
CA PRO A 56 -3.71 6.02 5.29
C PRO A 56 -2.96 5.32 4.16
N GLU A 57 -3.65 4.51 3.36
CA GLU A 57 -3.05 3.72 2.29
C GLU A 57 -2.44 4.62 1.21
N LEU A 58 -3.17 5.67 0.81
CA LEU A 58 -2.67 6.66 -0.15
C LEU A 58 -1.46 7.42 0.39
N SER A 59 -1.47 7.80 1.68
CA SER A 59 -0.34 8.52 2.28
C SER A 59 0.94 7.70 2.30
N VAL A 60 0.84 6.41 2.62
CA VAL A 60 2.00 5.51 2.66
C VAL A 60 2.55 5.25 1.26
N LEU A 61 1.67 5.00 0.28
CA LEU A 61 2.08 4.77 -1.10
C LEU A 61 2.68 6.04 -1.74
N ALA A 62 2.13 7.22 -1.46
CA ALA A 62 2.67 8.49 -1.90
C ALA A 62 4.04 8.76 -1.27
N ALA A 63 4.18 8.57 0.05
CA ALA A 63 5.45 8.72 0.76
C ALA A 63 6.51 7.77 0.22
N ALA A 64 6.16 6.49 0.01
CA ALA A 64 7.05 5.51 -0.59
C ALA A 64 7.51 5.94 -1.99
N THR A 65 6.60 6.46 -2.82
CA THR A 65 6.92 6.97 -4.16
C THR A 65 7.94 8.10 -4.09
N VAL A 66 7.71 9.09 -3.21
CA VAL A 66 8.64 10.21 -3.02
C VAL A 66 10.01 9.73 -2.55
N VAL A 67 10.05 8.80 -1.58
CA VAL A 67 11.31 8.24 -1.06
C VAL A 67 12.10 7.50 -2.15
N VAL A 68 11.44 6.62 -2.90
CA VAL A 68 12.10 5.87 -3.99
C VAL A 68 12.62 6.80 -5.08
N LEU A 69 11.82 7.79 -5.48
CA LEU A 69 12.23 8.80 -6.46
C LEU A 69 13.39 9.66 -5.95
N ALA A 70 13.37 10.05 -4.67
CA ALA A 70 14.47 10.80 -4.06
C ALA A 70 15.76 9.98 -4.05
N ILE A 71 15.70 8.70 -3.67
CA ILE A 71 16.85 7.79 -3.71
C ILE A 71 17.36 7.65 -5.14
N ALA A 72 16.48 7.40 -6.10
CA ALA A 72 16.84 7.31 -7.52
C ALA A 72 17.53 8.58 -8.01
N ARG A 73 17.00 9.76 -7.63
CA ARG A 73 17.60 11.06 -8.00
C ARG A 73 18.98 11.27 -7.37
N LEU A 74 19.16 10.87 -6.11
CA LEU A 74 20.45 10.97 -5.42
C LEU A 74 21.49 10.05 -6.07
N LEU A 75 21.11 8.81 -6.41
CA LEU A 75 22.00 7.87 -7.09
C LEU A 75 22.37 8.35 -8.50
N ALA A 76 21.41 8.89 -9.25
CA ALA A 76 21.67 9.46 -10.57
C ALA A 76 22.67 10.62 -10.51
N ARG A 77 22.49 11.56 -9.57
CA ARG A 77 23.43 12.68 -9.36
C ARG A 77 24.84 12.22 -8.98
N ARG A 78 24.96 11.12 -8.23
CA ARG A 78 26.27 10.53 -7.90
C ARG A 78 26.96 9.92 -9.13
N GLY A 79 26.19 9.37 -10.06
CA GLY A 79 26.71 8.83 -11.32
C GLY A 79 27.12 9.92 -12.32
N GLU A 80 26.49 11.09 -12.29
CA GLU A 80 26.84 12.25 -13.14
C GLU A 80 28.12 12.99 -12.69
N ALA A 81 28.59 12.75 -11.46
CA ALA A 81 29.76 13.40 -10.86
C ALA A 81 31.07 12.59 -11.00
N VAL A 82 31.02 11.44 -11.68
CA VAL A 82 32.17 10.57 -12.01
C VAL A 82 32.44 10.68 -13.50
#